data_AF-A0A7M3ZR87-F1
#
_entry.id   AF-A0A7M3ZR87-F1
#
_cell.length_a   1.000
_cell.length_b   1.000
_cell.length_c   1.000
_cell.angle_alpha   90.00
_cell.angle_beta   90.00
_cell.angle_gamma   90.00
#
_symmetry.space_group_name_H-M   'P 1'
#
loop_
_entity.id
_entity.type
_entity.pdbx_description
1 polymer ?
#
loop_
_entity_poly.entity_id
_entity_poly.type
_entity_poly.pdbx_seq_one_letter_code
_entity_poly.pdbx_strand_id
1 'polypeptide(L)'
;MGRSRRVGLSGLLALSALPNASAASISTSGEVTPNTVAPLLLALVIAYFVRRWFIPQQLKNLQVAFEIEDDLYEVHRITRTLRDSRRLLRAGRVGYGVLLYMMGLTGVLILISELLFEASMFAQFNLYIIATLILIPVLISPWESLNSQLSSRRRDVRSSVSGDFIRRITTLAFLLISTLLVLAYGYQLEGGTLTPTWLAFAMLMFMAPTIFAYGRIMGASWNMLLINKWRTTRGRPNPIDPDKNRFLGRLFSFLLVLFLLTMPITALNGILTVLYVMINNPANQAEVLNYGGIIGYSIFVRIDVISEILFHWEFVKSLPQFLSLYLTLNIAIVGLAFIFELTRNLILGGQTFGGMFGVTLDTPREIRAEKSAQARQLTFAFAGFSGYTVLLLILVCYKEFGSLMPLTATLEANGFDEGMRLLTVWLFIAVGQFIFLMTWLVSISRFQHLLNLRFDLNPDERREGAVRLQGGDKLQNLVENAAYNEDIDMLIRIQTH
;
A
#
# COMPACT_ATOMS: atom_id res chain seq x y z
N MET A 1 -25.34 -24.11 -21.96
CA MET A 1 -24.11 -23.37 -21.58
C MET A 1 -24.30 -21.88 -21.88
N GLY A 2 -24.27 -21.03 -20.85
CA GLY A 2 -24.68 -19.62 -20.95
C GLY A 2 -23.73 -18.73 -21.75
N ARG A 3 -24.30 -17.70 -22.39
CA ARG A 3 -23.64 -16.70 -23.26
C ARG A 3 -22.43 -16.03 -22.58
N SER A 4 -22.48 -15.84 -21.25
CA SER A 4 -21.37 -15.32 -20.43
C SER A 4 -20.15 -16.27 -20.36
N ARG A 5 -20.39 -17.60 -20.33
CA ARG A 5 -19.32 -18.61 -20.34
C ARG A 5 -18.61 -18.69 -21.70
N ARG A 6 -19.33 -18.42 -22.79
CA ARG A 6 -18.76 -18.37 -24.14
C ARG A 6 -17.85 -17.15 -24.34
N VAL A 7 -18.21 -15.99 -23.77
CA VAL A 7 -17.39 -14.76 -23.83
C VAL A 7 -16.10 -14.91 -23.00
N GLY A 8 -16.17 -15.55 -21.83
CA GLY A 8 -14.98 -15.85 -21.01
C GLY A 8 -14.03 -16.85 -21.68
N LEU A 9 -14.56 -17.89 -22.31
CA LEU A 9 -13.76 -18.88 -23.07
C LEU A 9 -13.19 -18.31 -24.37
N SER A 10 -13.92 -17.44 -25.08
CA SER A 10 -13.40 -16.77 -26.27
C SER A 10 -12.34 -15.71 -25.94
N GLY A 11 -12.43 -15.06 -24.77
CA GLY A 11 -11.37 -14.17 -24.27
C GLY A 11 -10.08 -14.92 -23.94
N LEU A 12 -10.19 -16.10 -23.31
CA LEU A 12 -9.05 -16.97 -23.01
C LEU A 12 -8.44 -17.61 -24.27
N LEU A 13 -9.25 -17.98 -25.28
CA LEU A 13 -8.78 -18.52 -26.55
C LEU A 13 -8.16 -17.45 -27.48
N ALA A 14 -8.61 -16.20 -27.38
CA ALA A 14 -7.97 -15.07 -28.08
C ALA A 14 -6.60 -14.72 -27.49
N LEU A 15 -6.41 -14.91 -26.18
CA LEU A 15 -5.12 -14.73 -25.49
C LEU A 15 -4.08 -15.78 -25.89
N SER A 16 -4.50 -16.99 -26.31
CA SER A 16 -3.60 -18.05 -26.78
C SER A 16 -3.16 -17.93 -28.24
N ALA A 17 -3.70 -16.96 -29.00
CA ALA A 17 -3.39 -16.78 -30.42
C ALA A 17 -2.35 -15.67 -30.69
N LEU A 18 -1.75 -15.11 -29.64
CA LEU A 18 -0.72 -14.06 -29.77
C LEU A 18 0.68 -14.69 -29.80
N PRO A 19 1.59 -14.17 -30.64
CA PRO A 19 2.92 -14.74 -30.83
C PRO A 19 3.75 -14.70 -29.53
N ASN A 20 4.52 -15.76 -29.29
CA ASN A 20 5.51 -15.84 -28.22
C ASN A 20 6.63 -14.82 -28.51
N ALA A 21 6.80 -13.81 -27.66
CA ALA A 21 7.82 -12.79 -27.82
C ALA A 21 9.08 -13.12 -27.00
N SER A 22 10.21 -13.14 -27.71
CA SER A 22 11.58 -13.11 -27.19
C SER A 22 12.02 -11.66 -26.94
N ALA A 23 12.99 -11.49 -26.02
CA ALA A 23 13.74 -10.28 -25.65
C ALA A 23 13.20 -8.92 -26.15
N ALA A 24 12.72 -8.08 -25.22
CA ALA A 24 12.20 -6.75 -25.50
C ALA A 24 13.23 -5.84 -26.19
N SER A 25 13.03 -5.59 -27.49
CA SER A 25 13.81 -4.63 -28.29
C SER A 25 13.23 -3.21 -28.17
N ILE A 26 14.05 -2.18 -28.42
CA ILE A 26 13.60 -0.78 -28.39
C ILE A 26 13.53 -0.27 -29.83
N SER A 27 12.38 0.26 -30.22
CA SER A 27 12.25 0.94 -31.53
C SER A 27 13.09 2.20 -31.57
N THR A 28 14.04 2.28 -32.50
CA THR A 28 14.87 3.46 -32.74
C THR A 28 14.27 4.42 -33.76
N SER A 29 13.23 3.99 -34.49
CA SER A 29 12.48 4.83 -35.42
C SER A 29 11.49 5.71 -34.65
N GLY A 30 11.63 7.03 -34.78
CA GLY A 30 10.67 8.02 -34.26
C GLY A 30 9.32 8.04 -35.00
N GLU A 31 8.98 6.98 -35.70
CA GLU A 31 7.72 6.87 -36.45
C GLU A 31 6.56 6.63 -35.49
N VAL A 32 5.70 7.63 -35.39
CA VAL A 32 4.49 7.58 -34.57
C VAL A 32 3.44 6.78 -35.33
N THR A 33 3.33 5.48 -35.01
CA THR A 33 2.27 4.62 -35.55
C THR A 33 1.10 4.56 -34.57
N PRO A 34 -0.12 4.23 -35.04
CA PRO A 34 -1.27 4.05 -34.15
C PRO A 34 -1.00 3.02 -33.04
N ASN A 35 -0.19 1.99 -33.32
CA ASN A 35 0.17 0.94 -32.36
C ASN A 35 1.10 1.45 -31.26
N THR A 36 1.98 2.41 -31.53
CA THR A 36 2.85 2.99 -30.48
C THR A 36 2.13 4.06 -29.65
N VAL A 37 1.05 4.66 -30.16
CA VAL A 37 0.26 5.68 -29.43
C VAL A 37 -0.89 5.06 -28.61
N ALA A 38 -1.46 3.95 -29.06
CA ALA A 38 -2.59 3.29 -28.40
C ALA A 38 -2.33 2.92 -26.93
N PRO A 39 -1.15 2.38 -26.54
CA PRO A 39 -0.82 2.10 -25.14
C PRO A 39 -0.89 3.32 -24.24
N LEU A 40 -0.32 4.43 -24.70
CA LEU A 40 -0.31 5.70 -23.98
C LEU A 40 -1.74 6.24 -23.80
N LEU A 41 -2.54 6.24 -24.86
CA LEU A 41 -3.93 6.71 -24.79
C LEU A 41 -4.78 5.85 -23.85
N LEU A 42 -4.65 4.52 -23.93
CA LEU A 42 -5.37 3.60 -23.05
C LEU A 42 -5.02 3.86 -21.58
N ALA A 43 -3.73 3.97 -21.26
CA ALA A 43 -3.27 4.24 -19.91
C ALA A 43 -3.78 5.59 -19.38
N LEU A 44 -3.80 6.63 -20.22
CA LEU A 44 -4.32 7.96 -19.85
C LEU A 44 -5.84 7.93 -19.60
N VAL A 45 -6.61 7.19 -20.41
CA VAL A 45 -8.07 7.03 -20.21
C VAL A 45 -8.35 6.31 -18.88
N ILE A 46 -7.63 5.23 -18.60
CA ILE A 46 -7.76 4.50 -17.33
C ILE A 46 -7.37 5.41 -16.16
N ALA A 47 -6.24 6.10 -16.24
CA ALA A 47 -5.77 7.03 -15.22
C ALA A 47 -6.78 8.15 -14.95
N TYR A 48 -7.44 8.68 -15.99
CA TYR A 48 -8.52 9.67 -15.86
C TYR A 48 -9.68 9.13 -15.01
N PHE A 49 -10.15 7.91 -15.28
CA PHE A 49 -11.22 7.29 -14.53
C PHE A 49 -10.84 6.97 -13.08
N VAL A 50 -9.61 6.49 -12.86
CA VAL A 50 -9.09 6.27 -11.51
C VAL A 50 -9.10 7.58 -10.72
N ARG A 51 -8.56 8.66 -11.29
CA ARG A 51 -8.53 9.97 -10.64
C ARG A 51 -9.93 10.53 -10.35
N ARG A 52 -10.85 10.39 -11.31
CA ARG A 52 -12.17 11.05 -11.25
C ARG A 52 -13.17 10.33 -10.33
N TRP A 53 -13.11 9.00 -10.28
CA TRP A 53 -14.10 8.19 -9.57
C TRP A 53 -13.49 7.32 -8.49
N PHE A 54 -12.42 6.59 -8.79
CA PHE A 54 -11.86 5.62 -7.84
C PHE A 54 -11.25 6.29 -6.61
N ILE A 55 -10.34 7.27 -6.76
CA ILE A 55 -9.68 7.93 -5.61
C ILE A 55 -10.71 8.56 -4.65
N PRO A 56 -11.67 9.38 -5.11
CA PRO A 56 -12.68 9.94 -4.22
C PRO A 56 -13.54 8.87 -3.54
N GLN A 57 -13.84 7.77 -4.22
CA GLN A 57 -14.63 6.68 -3.68
C GLN A 57 -13.89 5.92 -2.56
N GLN A 58 -12.58 5.72 -2.70
CA GLN A 58 -11.76 5.08 -1.67
C GLN A 58 -11.60 5.93 -0.40
N LEU A 59 -11.70 7.26 -0.53
CA LEU A 59 -11.68 8.22 0.59
C LEU A 59 -13.08 8.54 1.14
N LYS A 60 -14.11 7.77 0.79
CA LYS A 60 -15.43 7.86 1.43
C LYS A 60 -15.37 7.13 2.78
N ASN A 61 -16.13 7.61 3.77
CA ASN A 61 -16.24 7.00 5.11
C ASN A 61 -14.91 7.00 5.88
N LEU A 62 -14.05 8.01 5.64
CA LEU A 62 -12.86 8.22 6.48
C LEU A 62 -13.32 8.53 7.92
N GLN A 63 -12.64 7.92 8.87
CA GLN A 63 -12.98 7.96 10.29
C GLN A 63 -11.75 8.27 11.12
N VAL A 64 -11.98 8.89 12.27
CA VAL A 64 -10.97 9.17 13.29
C VAL A 64 -11.51 8.77 14.64
N ALA A 65 -10.70 8.06 15.45
CA ALA A 65 -11.08 7.57 16.76
C ALA A 65 -10.40 8.37 17.88
N PHE A 66 -11.15 8.69 18.94
CA PHE A 66 -10.67 9.45 20.09
C PHE A 66 -11.00 8.72 21.37
N GLU A 67 -10.03 8.65 22.26
CA GLU A 67 -10.24 8.20 23.63
C GLU A 67 -11.00 9.27 24.42
N ILE A 68 -12.06 8.85 25.10
CA ILE A 68 -12.88 9.69 25.97
C ILE A 68 -12.75 9.25 27.42
N GLU A 69 -12.85 7.93 27.64
CA GLU A 69 -12.64 7.26 28.91
C GLU A 69 -11.68 6.09 28.69
N ASP A 70 -11.13 5.53 29.78
CA ASP A 70 -10.26 4.37 29.74
C ASP A 70 -10.93 3.25 28.91
N ASP A 71 -10.25 2.85 27.83
CA ASP A 71 -10.69 1.82 26.87
C ASP A 71 -11.95 2.12 26.04
N LEU A 72 -12.49 3.34 26.10
CA LEU A 72 -13.64 3.79 25.30
C LEU A 72 -13.25 4.84 24.26
N TYR A 73 -13.41 4.46 23.00
CA TYR A 73 -13.10 5.30 21.84
C TYR A 73 -14.37 5.74 21.10
N GLU A 74 -14.57 7.04 20.92
CA GLU A 74 -15.58 7.58 19.99
C GLU A 74 -15.00 7.70 18.59
N VAL A 75 -15.75 7.25 17.58
CA VAL A 75 -15.35 7.30 16.18
C VAL A 75 -16.18 8.35 15.45
N HIS A 76 -15.52 9.37 14.89
CA HIS A 76 -16.17 10.40 14.08
C HIS A 76 -15.85 10.21 12.60
N ARG A 77 -16.87 10.39 11.76
CA ARG A 77 -16.73 10.35 10.29
C ARG A 77 -16.23 11.71 9.79
N ILE A 78 -15.07 11.72 9.14
CA ILE A 78 -14.49 12.89 8.45
C ILE A 78 -15.16 13.10 7.08
N THR A 79 -15.43 12.01 6.36
CA THR A 79 -16.10 12.07 5.06
C THR A 79 -17.30 11.14 5.06
N ARG A 80 -18.49 11.65 4.72
CA ARG A 80 -19.70 10.82 4.53
C ARG A 80 -20.03 10.66 3.04
N THR A 81 -19.85 11.73 2.26
CA THR A 81 -20.23 11.77 0.84
C THR A 81 -19.03 11.90 -0.10
N LEU A 82 -19.22 11.55 -1.37
CA LEU A 82 -18.21 11.78 -2.43
C LEU A 82 -17.85 13.26 -2.59
N ARG A 83 -18.77 14.18 -2.25
CA ARG A 83 -18.50 15.62 -2.28
C ARG A 83 -17.49 16.01 -1.20
N ASP A 84 -17.60 15.41 -0.01
CA ASP A 84 -16.68 15.65 1.10
C ASP A 84 -15.29 15.13 0.77
N SER A 85 -15.19 13.91 0.24
CA SER A 85 -13.92 13.33 -0.22
C SER A 85 -13.26 14.19 -1.31
N ARG A 86 -14.03 14.74 -2.26
CA ARG A 86 -13.50 15.67 -3.28
C ARG A 86 -13.05 17.01 -2.70
N ARG A 87 -13.75 17.54 -1.70
CA ARG A 87 -13.33 18.76 -1.00
C ARG A 87 -12.02 18.52 -0.25
N LEU A 88 -11.89 17.35 0.40
CA LEU A 88 -10.69 16.97 1.13
C LEU A 88 -9.47 16.80 0.21
N LEU A 89 -9.65 16.22 -0.99
CA LEU A 89 -8.61 16.11 -2.01
C LEU A 89 -8.10 17.47 -2.53
N ARG A 90 -8.91 18.52 -2.42
CA ARG A 90 -8.54 19.89 -2.81
C ARG A 90 -7.96 20.71 -1.64
N ALA A 91 -7.93 20.15 -0.44
CA ALA A 91 -7.44 20.85 0.73
C ALA A 91 -5.91 20.83 0.79
N GLY A 92 -5.31 21.99 1.08
CA GLY A 92 -3.86 22.14 1.29
C GLY A 92 -3.03 21.52 0.17
N ARG A 93 -2.10 20.62 0.55
CA ARG A 93 -1.16 19.95 -0.36
C ARG A 93 -1.59 18.55 -0.81
N VAL A 94 -2.84 18.13 -0.53
CA VAL A 94 -3.30 16.77 -0.89
C VAL A 94 -3.26 16.56 -2.40
N GLY A 95 -3.65 17.57 -3.18
CA GLY A 95 -3.61 17.50 -4.65
C GLY A 95 -2.21 17.19 -5.19
N TYR A 96 -1.16 17.68 -4.53
CA TYR A 96 0.23 17.38 -4.89
C TYR A 96 0.58 15.91 -4.61
N GLY A 97 0.22 15.38 -3.43
CA GLY A 97 0.44 13.97 -3.13
C GLY A 97 -0.31 13.04 -4.08
N VAL A 98 -1.55 13.38 -4.40
CA VAL A 98 -2.38 12.65 -5.37
C VAL A 98 -1.79 12.72 -6.78
N LEU A 99 -1.18 13.85 -7.17
CA LEU A 99 -0.50 13.98 -8.45
C LEU A 99 0.67 12.99 -8.53
N LEU A 100 1.55 12.94 -7.52
CA LEU A 100 2.69 12.01 -7.49
C LEU A 100 2.23 10.56 -7.56
N TYR A 101 1.18 10.23 -6.81
CA TYR A 101 0.55 8.92 -6.87
C TYR A 101 0.04 8.59 -8.29
N MET A 102 -0.67 9.54 -8.92
CA MET A 102 -1.18 9.37 -10.28
C MET A 102 -0.06 9.28 -11.32
N MET A 103 1.06 9.98 -11.15
CA MET A 103 2.21 9.88 -12.04
C MET A 103 2.77 8.47 -12.01
N GLY A 104 3.08 7.94 -10.82
CA GLY A 104 3.60 6.58 -10.66
C GLY A 104 2.63 5.54 -11.20
N LEU A 105 1.35 5.64 -10.85
CA LEU A 105 0.31 4.75 -11.38
C LEU A 105 0.22 4.80 -12.91
N THR A 106 0.22 6.00 -13.50
CA THR A 106 0.11 6.17 -14.96
C THR A 106 1.34 5.60 -15.66
N GLY A 107 2.55 5.82 -15.11
CA GLY A 107 3.77 5.23 -15.65
C GLY A 107 3.70 3.71 -15.73
N VAL A 108 3.21 3.05 -14.66
CA VAL A 108 3.03 1.60 -14.69
C VAL A 108 1.87 1.17 -15.60
N LEU A 109 0.78 1.93 -15.69
CA LEU A 109 -0.30 1.65 -16.63
C LEU A 109 0.17 1.71 -18.09
N ILE A 110 1.05 2.66 -18.43
CA ILE A 110 1.66 2.73 -19.76
C ILE A 110 2.55 1.49 -19.97
N LEU A 111 3.37 1.11 -18.99
CA LEU A 111 4.18 -0.12 -19.07
C LEU A 111 3.33 -1.38 -19.31
N ILE A 112 2.23 -1.54 -18.57
CA ILE A 112 1.27 -2.64 -18.78
C ILE A 112 0.69 -2.58 -20.19
N SER A 113 0.31 -1.39 -20.63
CA SER A 113 -0.32 -1.22 -21.93
C SER A 113 0.66 -1.53 -23.06
N GLU A 114 1.93 -1.15 -22.96
CA GLU A 114 2.98 -1.55 -23.91
C GLU A 114 3.05 -3.08 -24.03
N LEU A 115 3.14 -3.76 -22.89
CA LEU A 115 3.21 -5.23 -22.83
C LEU A 115 1.95 -5.93 -23.37
N LEU A 116 0.77 -5.29 -23.27
CA LEU A 116 -0.49 -5.83 -23.80
C LEU A 116 -0.62 -5.69 -25.31
N PHE A 117 -0.09 -4.62 -25.89
CA PHE A 117 -0.20 -4.34 -27.32
C PHE A 117 0.94 -4.96 -28.12
N GLU A 118 2.19 -4.75 -27.70
CA GLU A 118 3.37 -5.28 -28.40
C GLU A 118 4.52 -5.54 -27.41
N ALA A 119 4.61 -6.79 -26.95
CA ALA A 119 5.60 -7.17 -25.93
C ALA A 119 7.04 -7.29 -26.46
N SER A 120 7.21 -7.44 -27.77
CA SER A 120 8.52 -7.61 -28.43
C SER A 120 9.27 -6.31 -28.64
N MET A 121 8.55 -5.18 -28.71
CA MET A 121 9.12 -3.89 -29.05
C MET A 121 8.50 -2.78 -28.21
N PHE A 122 9.33 -2.10 -27.42
CA PHE A 122 8.90 -0.91 -26.69
C PHE A 122 9.09 0.35 -27.53
N ALA A 123 8.12 1.25 -27.47
CA ALA A 123 8.26 2.58 -28.08
C ALA A 123 9.22 3.44 -27.26
N GLN A 124 10.33 3.91 -27.87
CA GLN A 124 11.34 4.71 -27.15
C GLN A 124 10.74 5.96 -26.48
N PHE A 125 9.81 6.64 -27.15
CA PHE A 125 9.10 7.79 -26.58
C PHE A 125 8.26 7.40 -25.34
N ASN A 126 7.56 6.26 -25.38
CA ASN A 126 6.78 5.80 -24.23
C ASN A 126 7.69 5.39 -23.08
N LEU A 127 8.86 4.81 -23.34
CA LEU A 127 9.85 4.53 -22.31
C LEU A 127 10.33 5.79 -21.60
N TYR A 128 10.58 6.90 -22.30
CA TYR A 128 10.94 8.17 -21.66
C TYR A 128 9.81 8.73 -20.79
N ILE A 129 8.56 8.61 -21.24
CA ILE A 129 7.38 9.00 -20.44
C ILE A 129 7.27 8.12 -19.20
N ILE A 130 7.34 6.80 -19.35
CA ILE A 130 7.30 5.83 -18.25
C ILE A 130 8.39 6.16 -17.23
N ALA A 131 9.63 6.31 -17.70
CA ALA A 131 10.78 6.62 -16.85
C ALA A 131 10.55 7.92 -16.06
N THR A 132 10.08 8.98 -16.73
CA THR A 132 9.81 10.27 -16.08
C THR A 132 8.70 10.16 -15.03
N LEU A 133 7.59 9.49 -15.37
CA LEU A 133 6.43 9.32 -14.51
C LEU A 133 6.71 8.45 -13.28
N ILE A 134 7.65 7.51 -13.38
CA ILE A 134 8.08 6.65 -12.27
C ILE A 134 9.16 7.32 -11.43
N LEU A 135 10.18 7.89 -12.06
CA LEU A 135 11.37 8.42 -11.38
C LEU A 135 11.04 9.65 -10.52
N ILE A 136 10.12 10.51 -10.96
CA ILE A 136 9.72 11.69 -10.18
C ILE A 136 9.11 11.30 -8.81
N PRO A 137 8.06 10.45 -8.72
CA PRO A 137 7.56 9.97 -7.45
C PRO A 137 8.60 9.23 -6.61
N VAL A 138 9.43 8.40 -7.24
CA VAL A 138 10.52 7.65 -6.58
C VAL A 138 11.50 8.60 -5.89
N LEU A 139 11.90 9.70 -6.53
CA LEU A 139 12.81 10.68 -5.92
C LEU A 139 12.15 11.54 -4.84
N ILE A 140 10.88 11.92 -5.02
CA ILE A 140 10.19 12.83 -4.11
C ILE A 140 9.70 12.12 -2.84
N SER A 141 9.34 10.85 -2.95
CA SER A 141 8.71 10.04 -1.90
C SER A 141 9.55 9.97 -0.61
N PRO A 142 10.86 9.64 -0.65
CA PRO A 142 11.72 9.65 0.54
C PRO A 142 11.85 11.00 1.22
N TRP A 143 11.94 12.07 0.43
CA TRP A 143 12.05 13.42 0.94
C TRP A 143 10.77 13.87 1.67
N GLU A 144 9.60 13.66 1.07
CA GLU A 144 8.32 13.99 1.73
C GLU A 144 8.10 13.14 2.98
N SER A 145 8.49 11.86 2.96
CA SER A 145 8.40 10.98 4.13
C SER A 145 9.34 11.40 5.26
N LEU A 146 10.58 11.79 4.95
CA LEU A 146 11.53 12.27 5.96
C LEU A 146 11.05 13.58 6.59
N ASN A 147 10.63 14.52 5.75
CA ASN A 147 10.14 15.82 6.22
C ASN A 147 8.89 15.69 7.09
N SER A 148 7.94 14.80 6.76
CA SER A 148 6.75 14.59 7.59
C SER A 148 7.10 13.98 8.94
N GLN A 149 7.95 12.94 8.98
CA GLN A 149 8.36 12.24 10.19
C GLN A 149 9.12 13.13 11.17
N LEU A 150 9.97 14.03 10.68
CA LEU A 150 10.68 15.00 11.51
C LEU A 150 9.78 16.14 12.00
N SER A 151 8.72 16.45 11.25
CA SER A 151 7.83 17.56 11.58
C SER A 151 6.82 17.29 12.71
N SER A 152 6.55 16.02 13.05
CA SER A 152 5.59 15.68 14.11
C SER A 152 6.12 15.87 15.53
N ARG A 153 7.45 16.03 15.71
CA ARG A 153 8.09 16.14 17.03
C ARG A 153 8.23 17.55 17.61
N ARG A 154 7.89 18.63 16.88
CA ARG A 154 8.35 20.00 17.23
C ARG A 154 7.33 21.13 17.13
N ARG A 155 6.02 20.87 17.14
CA ARG A 155 5.03 21.86 16.68
C ARG A 155 4.22 22.62 17.75
N ASP A 156 4.81 22.89 18.91
CA ASP A 156 4.25 23.84 19.89
C ASP A 156 4.50 25.33 19.55
N VAL A 157 5.25 25.65 18.49
CA VAL A 157 5.57 27.04 18.09
C VAL A 157 5.10 27.29 16.66
N ARG A 158 4.34 28.37 16.43
CA ARG A 158 3.91 28.86 15.10
C ARG A 158 5.11 28.86 14.14
N SER A 159 5.16 27.91 13.21
CA SER A 159 6.24 27.87 12.22
C SER A 159 6.08 29.03 11.25
N SER A 160 7.13 29.84 11.12
CA SER A 160 7.21 30.83 10.05
C SER A 160 7.42 30.11 8.71
N VAL A 161 6.91 30.68 7.61
CA VAL A 161 7.07 30.14 6.25
C VAL A 161 8.54 29.87 5.92
N SER A 162 9.45 30.75 6.38
CA SER A 162 10.90 30.58 6.23
C SER A 162 11.43 29.35 6.99
N GLY A 163 10.92 29.09 8.20
CA GLY A 163 11.32 27.91 8.99
C GLY A 163 10.92 26.59 8.32
N ASP A 164 9.72 26.54 7.71
CA ASP A 164 9.27 25.37 6.97
C ASP A 164 10.08 25.12 5.68
N PHE A 165 10.50 26.20 5.01
CA PHE A 165 11.38 26.11 3.83
C PHE A 165 12.79 25.62 4.19
N ILE A 166 13.42 26.21 5.21
CA ILE A 166 14.75 25.81 5.69
C ILE A 166 14.74 24.33 6.09
N ARG A 167 13.72 23.88 6.83
CA ARG A 167 13.58 22.46 7.20
C ARG A 167 13.54 21.56 5.97
N ARG A 168 12.75 21.92 4.96
CA ARG A 168 12.62 21.11 3.74
C ARG A 168 13.94 20.98 2.98
N ILE A 169 14.72 22.06 2.93
CA ILE A 169 16.07 22.03 2.35
C ILE A 169 17.01 21.16 3.19
N THR A 170 17.02 21.33 4.51
CA THR A 170 17.93 20.56 5.37
C THR A 170 17.60 19.07 5.34
N THR A 171 16.33 18.68 5.28
CA THR A 171 15.95 17.26 5.12
C THR A 171 16.36 16.70 3.76
N LEU A 172 16.28 17.50 2.69
CA LEU A 172 16.76 17.08 1.36
C LEU A 172 18.28 16.91 1.37
N ALA A 173 19.01 17.89 1.92
CA ALA A 173 20.46 17.84 2.04
C ALA A 173 20.91 16.64 2.86
N PHE A 174 20.27 16.37 4.00
CA PHE A 174 20.57 15.19 4.82
C PHE A 174 20.36 13.88 4.04
N LEU A 175 19.27 13.76 3.28
CA LEU A 175 18.97 12.59 2.47
C LEU A 175 20.04 12.37 1.37
N LEU A 176 20.42 13.44 0.67
CA LEU A 176 21.43 13.38 -0.39
C LEU A 176 22.83 13.09 0.18
N ILE A 177 23.23 13.78 1.24
CA ILE A 177 24.54 13.58 1.89
C ILE A 177 24.66 12.14 2.41
N SER A 178 23.63 11.62 3.08
CA SER A 178 23.68 10.25 3.59
C SER A 178 23.74 9.20 2.47
N THR A 179 23.04 9.42 1.36
CA THR A 179 23.14 8.57 0.16
C THR A 179 24.53 8.64 -0.47
N LEU A 180 25.10 9.85 -0.60
CA LEU A 180 26.44 10.06 -1.15
C LEU A 180 27.53 9.45 -0.26
N LEU A 181 27.37 9.48 1.07
CA LEU A 181 28.30 8.83 1.99
C LEU A 181 28.37 7.32 1.78
N VAL A 182 27.22 6.66 1.53
CA VAL A 182 27.19 5.22 1.22
C VAL A 182 27.92 4.94 -0.10
N LEU A 183 27.71 5.76 -1.12
CA LEU A 183 28.41 5.63 -2.41
C LEU A 183 29.92 5.89 -2.27
N ALA A 184 30.32 6.93 -1.55
CA ALA A 184 31.73 7.27 -1.33
C ALA A 184 32.45 6.18 -0.55
N TYR A 185 31.79 5.61 0.47
CA TYR A 185 32.32 4.49 1.23
C TYR A 185 32.49 3.24 0.36
N GLY A 186 31.49 2.91 -0.47
CA GLY A 186 31.58 1.82 -1.43
C GLY A 186 32.69 2.01 -2.46
N TYR A 187 32.81 3.21 -3.03
CA TYR A 187 33.87 3.56 -3.98
C TYR A 187 35.28 3.40 -3.39
N GLN A 188 35.46 3.76 -2.12
CA GLN A 188 36.74 3.63 -1.43
C GLN A 188 37.10 2.17 -1.14
N LEU A 189 36.12 1.34 -0.75
CA LEU A 189 36.35 -0.08 -0.47
C LEU A 189 36.66 -0.90 -1.73
N GLU A 190 35.98 -0.60 -2.84
CA GLU A 190 36.10 -1.34 -4.11
C GLU A 190 37.20 -0.79 -5.03
N GLY A 191 38.19 -0.09 -4.46
CA GLY A 191 39.38 0.35 -5.20
C GLY A 191 39.12 1.37 -6.32
N GLY A 192 38.06 2.18 -6.21
CA GLY A 192 37.74 3.21 -7.18
C GLY A 192 36.73 2.81 -8.26
N THR A 193 35.94 1.76 -8.01
CA THR A 193 34.82 1.37 -8.88
C THR A 193 33.51 1.29 -8.09
N LEU A 194 32.39 1.71 -8.71
CA LEU A 194 31.07 1.57 -8.09
C LEU A 194 30.46 0.23 -8.48
N THR A 195 30.42 -0.71 -7.55
CA THR A 195 29.80 -2.02 -7.80
C THR A 195 28.26 -1.94 -7.67
N PRO A 196 27.52 -2.82 -8.37
CA PRO A 196 26.05 -2.89 -8.31
C PRO A 196 25.48 -3.06 -6.90
N THR A 197 26.20 -3.75 -6.01
CA THR A 197 25.84 -3.92 -4.59
C THR A 197 25.77 -2.59 -3.85
N TRP A 198 26.79 -1.74 -4.01
CA TRP A 198 26.83 -0.41 -3.37
C TRP A 198 25.81 0.55 -3.95
N LEU A 199 25.48 0.42 -5.25
CA LEU A 199 24.36 1.15 -5.85
C LEU A 199 23.01 0.72 -5.22
N ALA A 200 22.81 -0.58 -5.00
CA ALA A 200 21.63 -1.08 -4.30
C ALA A 200 21.55 -0.56 -2.85
N PHE A 201 22.66 -0.56 -2.11
CA PHE A 201 22.72 0.02 -0.76
C PHE A 201 22.46 1.52 -0.74
N ALA A 202 22.99 2.27 -1.70
CA ALA A 202 22.70 3.69 -1.82
C ALA A 202 21.21 3.94 -2.12
N MET A 203 20.61 3.14 -3.00
CA MET A 203 19.18 3.22 -3.28
C MET A 203 18.33 2.88 -2.06
N LEU A 204 18.73 1.87 -1.29
CA LEU A 204 18.11 1.53 0.00
C LEU A 204 18.22 2.68 1.00
N MET A 205 19.40 3.29 1.12
CA MET A 205 19.63 4.42 2.02
C MET A 205 18.76 5.63 1.63
N PHE A 206 18.71 5.93 0.33
CA PHE A 206 17.85 6.97 -0.21
C PHE A 206 16.37 6.68 0.09
N MET A 207 15.93 5.43 -0.04
CA MET A 207 14.55 4.98 0.24
C MET A 207 14.26 4.71 1.71
N ALA A 208 15.26 4.80 2.59
CA ALA A 208 15.13 4.42 3.98
C ALA A 208 13.97 5.15 4.68
N PRO A 209 13.79 6.48 4.58
CA PRO A 209 12.70 7.16 5.29
C PRO A 209 11.31 6.62 4.95
N THR A 210 11.08 6.23 3.70
CA THR A 210 9.81 5.65 3.25
C THR A 210 9.62 4.23 3.74
N ILE A 211 10.68 3.42 3.68
CA ILE A 211 10.67 2.04 4.19
C ILE A 211 10.43 2.04 5.71
N PHE A 212 11.07 2.95 6.45
CA PHE A 212 10.89 3.12 7.90
C PHE A 212 9.47 3.53 8.27
N ALA A 213 8.94 4.56 7.61
CA ALA A 213 7.55 4.99 7.81
C ALA A 213 6.59 3.82 7.58
N TYR A 214 6.76 3.14 6.46
CA TYR A 214 5.90 2.06 6.04
C TYR A 214 5.91 0.87 7.01
N GLY A 215 7.09 0.34 7.31
CA GLY A 215 7.26 -0.80 8.21
C GLY A 215 6.74 -0.50 9.61
N ARG A 216 6.97 0.72 10.13
CA ARG A 216 6.49 1.12 11.47
C ARG A 216 4.97 1.28 11.52
N ILE A 217 4.37 1.93 10.53
CA ILE A 217 2.92 2.12 10.46
C ILE A 217 2.22 0.77 10.35
N MET A 218 2.70 -0.11 9.49
CA MET A 218 2.12 -1.45 9.36
C MET A 218 2.33 -2.30 10.61
N GLY A 219 3.55 -2.34 11.16
CA GLY A 219 3.88 -3.15 12.33
C GLY A 219 3.07 -2.75 13.56
N ALA A 220 2.95 -1.45 13.85
CA ALA A 220 2.21 -0.96 15.02
C ALA A 220 0.69 -1.00 14.85
N SER A 221 0.15 -1.11 13.64
CA SER A 221 -1.30 -1.27 13.44
C SER A 221 -1.75 -2.69 13.13
N TRP A 222 -0.82 -3.62 12.96
CA TRP A 222 -1.11 -5.00 12.57
C TRP A 222 -2.16 -5.65 13.46
N ASN A 223 -2.05 -5.49 14.79
CA ASN A 223 -3.01 -6.06 15.75
C ASN A 223 -4.43 -5.53 15.50
N MET A 224 -4.54 -4.21 15.35
CA MET A 224 -5.81 -3.53 15.12
C MET A 224 -6.42 -3.95 13.78
N LEU A 225 -5.60 -4.01 12.72
CA LEU A 225 -6.02 -4.45 11.40
C LEU A 225 -6.51 -5.90 11.43
N LEU A 226 -5.78 -6.80 12.08
CA LEU A 226 -6.16 -8.21 12.20
C LEU A 226 -7.51 -8.35 12.93
N ILE A 227 -7.66 -7.72 14.09
CA ILE A 227 -8.89 -7.77 14.89
C ILE A 227 -10.08 -7.20 14.10
N ASN A 228 -9.90 -6.04 13.46
CA ASN A 228 -10.97 -5.40 12.70
C ASN A 228 -11.37 -6.22 11.48
N LYS A 229 -10.41 -6.70 10.68
CA LYS A 229 -10.72 -7.52 9.51
C LYS A 229 -11.35 -8.84 9.92
N TRP A 230 -10.94 -9.45 11.03
CA TRP A 230 -11.60 -10.62 11.59
C TRP A 230 -13.04 -10.36 12.06
N ARG A 231 -13.33 -9.16 12.60
CA ARG A 231 -14.71 -8.74 12.87
C ARG A 231 -15.50 -8.57 11.57
N THR A 232 -14.89 -8.01 10.52
CA THR A 232 -15.51 -7.87 9.19
C THR A 232 -15.84 -9.22 8.56
N THR A 233 -14.97 -10.24 8.66
CA THR A 233 -15.27 -11.59 8.13
C THR A 233 -16.52 -12.18 8.77
N ARG A 234 -16.71 -11.94 10.07
CA ARG A 234 -17.88 -12.32 10.85
C ARG A 234 -19.11 -11.42 10.60
N GLY A 235 -18.99 -10.40 9.75
CA GLY A 235 -20.08 -9.49 9.39
C GLY A 235 -20.43 -8.48 10.48
N ARG A 236 -19.53 -8.22 11.44
CA ARG A 236 -19.69 -7.20 12.48
C ARG A 236 -19.10 -5.86 12.00
N PRO A 237 -19.76 -4.72 12.25
CA PRO A 237 -19.20 -3.40 11.94
C PRO A 237 -17.99 -3.11 12.84
N ASN A 238 -17.07 -2.28 12.36
CA ASN A 238 -15.87 -1.89 13.09
C ASN A 238 -15.43 -0.45 12.73
N PRO A 239 -14.43 0.13 13.43
CA PRO A 239 -13.99 1.52 13.20
C PRO A 239 -13.41 1.82 11.81
N ILE A 240 -13.00 0.79 11.06
CA ILE A 240 -12.45 0.92 9.70
C ILE A 240 -13.57 0.74 8.66
N ASP A 241 -14.47 -0.22 8.91
CA ASP A 241 -15.60 -0.64 8.08
C ASP A 241 -16.91 -0.48 8.89
N PRO A 242 -17.53 0.72 8.88
CA PRO A 242 -18.64 1.05 9.77
C PRO A 242 -19.97 0.47 9.29
N ASP A 243 -20.09 0.25 7.98
CA ASP A 243 -21.28 -0.29 7.33
C ASP A 243 -21.11 -1.82 7.15
N LYS A 244 -22.21 -2.58 7.30
CA LYS A 244 -22.16 -4.04 7.19
C LYS A 244 -21.76 -4.47 5.77
N ASN A 245 -20.61 -5.14 5.66
CA ASN A 245 -20.11 -5.62 4.38
C ASN A 245 -20.92 -6.80 3.81
N ARG A 246 -21.18 -6.75 2.50
CA ARG A 246 -21.80 -7.84 1.73
C ARG A 246 -20.87 -9.07 1.67
N PHE A 247 -21.37 -10.21 1.21
CA PHE A 247 -20.61 -11.46 1.11
C PHE A 247 -19.22 -11.29 0.45
N LEU A 248 -19.13 -10.59 -0.68
CA LEU A 248 -17.86 -10.29 -1.34
C LEU A 248 -16.88 -9.51 -0.45
N GLY A 249 -17.36 -8.49 0.28
CA GLY A 249 -16.52 -7.73 1.21
C GLY A 249 -16.00 -8.57 2.38
N ARG A 250 -16.80 -9.54 2.84
CA ARG A 250 -16.39 -10.51 3.87
C ARG A 250 -15.32 -11.47 3.36
N LEU A 251 -15.44 -11.95 2.13
CA LEU A 251 -14.43 -12.79 1.48
C LEU A 251 -13.09 -12.05 1.33
N PHE A 252 -13.12 -10.81 0.85
CA PHE A 252 -11.91 -9.98 0.74
C PHE A 252 -11.28 -9.73 2.11
N SER A 253 -12.08 -9.46 3.14
CA SER A 253 -11.55 -9.30 4.50
C SER A 253 -10.95 -10.59 5.06
N PHE A 254 -11.51 -11.75 4.71
CA PHE A 254 -10.96 -13.04 5.12
C PHE A 254 -9.62 -13.33 4.44
N LEU A 255 -9.53 -13.06 3.14
CA LEU A 255 -8.29 -13.15 2.40
C LEU A 255 -7.22 -12.19 2.95
N LEU A 256 -7.61 -10.96 3.33
CA LEU A 256 -6.71 -10.04 4.03
C LEU A 256 -6.26 -10.61 5.38
N VAL A 257 -7.13 -11.21 6.18
CA VAL A 257 -6.73 -11.86 7.45
C VAL A 257 -5.67 -12.93 7.22
N LEU A 258 -5.83 -13.79 6.20
CA LEU A 258 -4.84 -14.80 5.86
C LEU A 258 -3.48 -14.17 5.50
N PHE A 259 -3.48 -13.08 4.72
CA PHE A 259 -2.26 -12.34 4.44
C PHE A 259 -1.64 -11.72 5.69
N LEU A 260 -2.44 -11.05 6.53
CA LEU A 260 -1.96 -10.48 7.78
C LEU A 260 -1.35 -11.56 8.71
N LEU A 261 -1.94 -12.75 8.77
CA LEU A 261 -1.44 -13.85 9.61
C LEU A 261 -0.12 -14.44 9.06
N THR A 262 0.03 -14.51 7.74
CA THR A 262 1.25 -15.04 7.09
C THR A 262 2.39 -14.02 7.03
N MET A 263 2.09 -12.71 7.12
CA MET A 263 3.08 -11.63 7.05
C MET A 263 4.31 -11.82 7.97
N PRO A 264 4.18 -12.11 9.29
CA PRO A 264 5.33 -12.32 10.16
C PRO A 264 6.23 -13.49 9.72
N ILE A 265 5.65 -14.58 9.22
CA ILE A 265 6.38 -15.74 8.72
C ILE A 265 7.14 -15.37 7.45
N THR A 266 6.48 -14.68 6.52
CA THR A 266 7.13 -14.20 5.29
C THR A 266 8.23 -13.18 5.57
N ALA A 267 8.08 -12.37 6.63
CA ALA A 267 9.08 -11.42 7.08
C ALA A 267 10.34 -12.11 7.60
N LEU A 268 10.18 -13.13 8.44
CA LEU A 268 11.30 -13.96 8.89
C LEU A 268 12.00 -14.64 7.71
N ASN A 269 11.24 -15.23 6.77
CA ASN A 269 11.80 -15.87 5.60
C ASN A 269 12.66 -14.91 4.76
N GLY A 270 12.20 -13.69 4.50
CA GLY A 270 12.97 -12.74 3.67
C GLY A 270 14.23 -12.22 4.35
N ILE A 271 14.18 -11.93 5.65
CA ILE A 271 15.37 -11.54 6.41
C ILE A 271 16.39 -12.67 6.41
N LEU A 272 15.97 -13.89 6.75
CA LEU A 272 16.86 -15.05 6.81
C LEU A 272 17.43 -15.40 5.43
N THR A 273 16.64 -15.27 4.37
CA THR A 273 17.11 -15.51 2.99
C THR A 273 18.23 -14.56 2.61
N VAL A 274 18.08 -13.26 2.87
CA VAL A 274 19.13 -12.27 2.58
C VAL A 274 20.38 -12.53 3.42
N LEU A 275 20.24 -12.80 4.72
CA LEU A 275 21.38 -13.10 5.59
C LEU A 275 22.11 -14.38 5.12
N TYR A 276 21.37 -15.43 4.79
CA TYR A 276 21.93 -16.69 4.30
C TYR A 276 22.72 -16.46 3.00
N VAL A 277 22.15 -15.71 2.05
CA VAL A 277 22.81 -15.43 0.79
C VAL A 277 24.05 -14.56 0.96
N MET A 278 23.96 -13.46 1.70
CA MET A 278 25.07 -12.51 1.86
C MET A 278 26.23 -13.07 2.68
N ILE A 279 25.94 -13.87 3.71
CA ILE A 279 26.97 -14.39 4.63
C ILE A 279 27.57 -15.68 4.07
N ASN A 280 26.73 -16.61 3.61
CA ASN A 280 27.20 -17.95 3.25
C ASN A 280 27.50 -18.13 1.76
N ASN A 281 27.11 -17.18 0.89
CA ASN A 281 27.31 -17.21 -0.57
C ASN A 281 27.07 -18.62 -1.16
N PRO A 282 25.87 -19.19 -1.00
CA PRO A 282 25.59 -20.56 -1.39
C PRO A 282 25.62 -20.71 -2.92
N ALA A 283 26.10 -21.84 -3.42
CA ALA A 283 26.20 -22.09 -4.86
C ALA A 283 24.83 -22.04 -5.59
N ASN A 284 23.74 -22.34 -4.88
CA ASN A 284 22.36 -22.29 -5.38
C ASN A 284 21.63 -20.98 -5.05
N GLN A 285 22.36 -19.87 -4.84
CA GLN A 285 21.81 -18.56 -4.49
C GLN A 285 20.68 -18.11 -5.45
N ALA A 286 20.87 -18.25 -6.76
CA ALA A 286 19.88 -17.81 -7.74
C ALA A 286 18.55 -18.56 -7.59
N GLU A 287 18.60 -19.88 -7.42
CA GLU A 287 17.42 -20.73 -7.22
C GLU A 287 16.70 -20.40 -5.92
N VAL A 288 17.43 -20.23 -4.82
CA VAL A 288 16.86 -19.87 -3.52
C VAL A 288 16.12 -18.53 -3.62
N LEU A 289 16.69 -17.53 -4.30
CA LEU A 289 16.07 -16.21 -4.47
C LEU A 289 14.89 -16.23 -5.46
N ASN A 290 14.92 -17.10 -6.46
CA ASN A 290 13.85 -17.21 -7.45
C ASN A 290 12.62 -17.95 -6.87
N TYR A 291 12.85 -19.04 -6.14
CA TYR A 291 11.79 -19.89 -5.58
C TYR A 291 11.29 -19.47 -4.20
N GLY A 292 11.18 -18.16 -3.94
CA GLY A 292 10.51 -17.67 -2.72
C GLY A 292 11.34 -17.78 -1.43
N GLY A 293 12.66 -17.80 -1.54
CA GLY A 293 13.59 -17.78 -0.40
C GLY A 293 13.80 -19.17 0.18
N ILE A 294 14.38 -19.24 1.37
CA ILE A 294 14.74 -20.51 2.03
C ILE A 294 13.53 -21.43 2.17
N ILE A 295 12.40 -20.91 2.66
CA ILE A 295 11.19 -21.72 2.85
C ILE A 295 10.66 -22.20 1.50
N GLY A 296 10.53 -21.32 0.50
CA GLY A 296 9.96 -21.69 -0.79
C GLY A 296 10.84 -22.69 -1.54
N TYR A 297 12.15 -22.48 -1.56
CA TYR A 297 13.11 -23.43 -2.13
C TYR A 297 13.08 -24.78 -1.40
N SER A 298 12.94 -24.79 -0.07
CA SER A 298 12.83 -26.03 0.69
C SER A 298 11.57 -26.84 0.35
N ILE A 299 10.47 -26.16 0.01
CA ILE A 299 9.23 -26.79 -0.44
C ILE A 299 9.39 -27.31 -1.86
N PHE A 300 10.03 -26.53 -2.73
CA PHE A 300 10.32 -26.91 -4.12
C PHE A 300 11.11 -28.21 -4.22
N VAL A 301 12.19 -28.35 -3.44
CA VAL A 301 13.05 -29.55 -3.47
C VAL A 301 12.37 -30.78 -2.84
N ARG A 302 11.46 -30.58 -1.87
CA ARG A 302 10.88 -31.69 -1.08
C ARG A 302 9.62 -32.28 -1.69
N ILE A 303 8.95 -31.60 -2.62
CA ILE A 303 7.67 -32.03 -3.16
C ILE A 303 7.79 -32.17 -4.68
N ASP A 304 8.04 -33.39 -5.15
CA ASP A 304 8.23 -33.72 -6.57
C ASP A 304 7.08 -33.24 -7.44
N VAL A 305 5.83 -33.37 -6.96
CA VAL A 305 4.62 -32.88 -7.66
C VAL A 305 4.61 -31.36 -7.81
N ILE A 306 5.16 -30.61 -6.84
CA ILE A 306 5.24 -29.15 -6.91
C ILE A 306 6.37 -28.74 -7.85
N SER A 307 7.49 -29.46 -7.86
CA SER A 307 8.59 -29.22 -8.80
C SER A 307 8.13 -29.37 -10.27
N GLU A 308 7.39 -30.45 -10.58
CA GLU A 308 6.84 -30.68 -11.92
C GLU A 308 5.81 -29.61 -12.33
N ILE A 309 4.91 -29.22 -11.42
CA ILE A 309 3.96 -28.14 -11.67
C ILE A 309 4.68 -26.79 -11.83
N LEU A 310 5.67 -26.47 -10.99
CA LEU A 310 6.40 -25.19 -11.08
C LEU A 310 7.25 -25.08 -12.34
N PHE A 311 7.85 -26.18 -12.80
CA PHE A 311 8.58 -26.22 -14.05
C PHE A 311 7.67 -25.85 -15.25
N HIS A 312 6.43 -26.34 -15.27
CA HIS A 312 5.43 -25.90 -16.24
C HIS A 312 5.06 -24.41 -16.09
N TRP A 313 5.10 -23.86 -14.87
CA TRP A 313 4.84 -22.45 -14.62
C TRP A 313 6.01 -21.53 -14.98
N GLU A 314 7.25 -22.03 -15.04
CA GLU A 314 8.41 -21.27 -15.49
C GLU A 314 8.26 -20.83 -16.96
N PHE A 315 7.72 -21.69 -17.81
CA PHE A 315 7.32 -21.32 -19.17
C PHE A 315 6.23 -20.24 -19.17
N VAL A 316 5.26 -20.31 -18.25
CA VAL A 316 4.20 -19.30 -18.11
C VAL A 316 4.76 -17.95 -17.66
N LYS A 317 5.84 -17.91 -16.86
CA LYS A 317 6.51 -16.66 -16.48
C LYS A 317 7.07 -15.90 -17.70
N SER A 318 7.44 -16.59 -18.77
CA SER A 318 7.95 -15.95 -19.99
C SER A 318 6.85 -15.28 -20.84
N LEU A 319 5.57 -15.47 -20.49
CA LEU A 319 4.45 -14.91 -21.25
C LEU A 319 4.17 -13.45 -20.86
N PRO A 320 4.12 -12.52 -21.85
CA PRO A 320 3.78 -11.11 -21.61
C PRO A 320 2.42 -10.90 -20.95
N GLN A 321 1.44 -11.75 -21.26
CA GLN A 321 0.10 -11.70 -20.68
C GLN A 321 0.13 -12.01 -19.17
N PHE A 322 1.03 -12.89 -18.73
CA PHE A 322 1.18 -13.21 -17.31
C PHE A 322 1.86 -12.05 -16.57
N LEU A 323 2.90 -11.44 -17.14
CA LEU A 323 3.50 -10.21 -16.60
C LEU A 323 2.47 -9.08 -16.51
N SER A 324 1.67 -8.87 -17.57
CA SER A 324 0.63 -7.84 -17.57
C SER A 324 -0.48 -8.11 -16.54
N LEU A 325 -0.92 -9.36 -16.40
CA LEU A 325 -1.87 -9.77 -15.37
C LEU A 325 -1.28 -9.58 -13.97
N TYR A 326 -0.03 -10.00 -13.76
CA TYR A 326 0.71 -9.85 -12.52
C TYR A 326 0.81 -8.37 -12.13
N LEU A 327 1.25 -7.52 -13.06
CA LEU A 327 1.34 -6.07 -12.88
C LEU A 327 -0.03 -5.47 -12.57
N THR A 328 -1.07 -5.83 -13.32
CA THR A 328 -2.44 -5.35 -13.11
C THR A 328 -2.96 -5.73 -11.72
N LEU A 329 -2.72 -6.97 -11.30
CA LEU A 329 -3.13 -7.46 -9.98
C LEU A 329 -2.35 -6.76 -8.86
N ASN A 330 -1.03 -6.58 -9.02
CA ASN A 330 -0.21 -5.86 -8.05
C ASN A 330 -0.57 -4.38 -7.98
N ILE A 331 -0.88 -3.72 -9.09
CA ILE A 331 -1.41 -2.35 -9.06
C ILE A 331 -2.77 -2.32 -8.36
N ALA A 332 -3.67 -3.25 -8.66
CA ALA A 332 -5.00 -3.29 -8.03
C ALA A 332 -4.92 -3.53 -6.51
N ILE A 333 -4.08 -4.47 -6.08
CA ILE A 333 -3.96 -4.90 -4.69
C ILE A 333 -2.98 -4.01 -3.92
N VAL A 334 -1.71 -3.96 -4.36
CA VAL A 334 -0.60 -3.29 -3.67
C VAL A 334 -0.56 -1.78 -3.98
N GLY A 335 -0.87 -1.37 -5.22
CA GLY A 335 -0.83 0.04 -5.63
C GLY A 335 -2.07 0.87 -5.28
N LEU A 336 -3.27 0.28 -5.43
CA LEU A 336 -4.57 0.94 -5.27
C LEU A 336 -5.13 0.64 -3.89
N ALA A 337 -5.56 -0.60 -3.61
CA ALA A 337 -6.28 -0.91 -2.37
C ALA A 337 -5.44 -0.62 -1.10
N PHE A 338 -4.16 -0.94 -1.15
CA PHE A 338 -3.30 -0.90 0.02
C PHE A 338 -2.95 0.51 0.52
N ILE A 339 -2.61 1.46 -0.36
CA ILE A 339 -2.36 2.86 0.04
C ILE A 339 -3.60 3.48 0.69
N PHE A 340 -4.79 3.16 0.21
CA PHE A 340 -6.03 3.65 0.82
C PHE A 340 -6.32 2.99 2.17
N GLU A 341 -6.03 1.70 2.33
CA GLU A 341 -6.17 1.02 3.62
C GLU A 341 -5.22 1.61 4.66
N LEU A 342 -3.96 1.85 4.28
CA LEU A 342 -2.98 2.56 5.10
C LEU A 342 -3.46 3.96 5.47
N THR A 343 -3.98 4.70 4.50
CA THR A 343 -4.48 6.06 4.70
C THR A 343 -5.62 6.07 5.71
N ARG A 344 -6.57 5.13 5.60
CA ARG A 344 -7.68 4.98 6.55
C ARG A 344 -7.16 4.69 7.95
N ASN A 345 -6.22 3.77 8.06
CA ASN A 345 -5.63 3.38 9.34
C ASN A 345 -4.82 4.53 9.99
N LEU A 346 -4.12 5.33 9.20
CA LEU A 346 -3.40 6.51 9.66
C LEU A 346 -4.36 7.59 10.20
N ILE A 347 -5.42 7.88 9.44
CA ILE A 347 -6.46 8.87 9.82
C ILE A 347 -7.27 8.40 11.03
N LEU A 348 -7.50 7.09 11.15
CA LEU A 348 -8.16 6.52 12.31
C LEU A 348 -7.39 6.76 13.61
N GLY A 349 -6.07 6.92 13.52
CA GLY A 349 -5.18 6.93 14.68
C GLY A 349 -4.78 5.51 15.12
N GLY A 350 -4.85 4.51 14.24
CA GLY A 350 -4.53 3.11 14.57
C GLY A 350 -3.15 2.91 15.21
N GLN A 351 -2.23 3.85 15.00
CA GLN A 351 -0.87 3.87 15.56
C GLN A 351 -0.81 4.26 17.05
N THR A 352 -1.76 5.06 17.54
CA THR A 352 -1.73 5.57 18.92
C THR A 352 -2.21 4.54 19.93
N PHE A 353 -3.15 3.67 19.53
CA PHE A 353 -3.71 2.63 20.41
C PHE A 353 -3.38 1.19 19.95
N GLY A 354 -3.07 0.98 18.66
CA GLY A 354 -2.78 -0.35 18.07
C GLY A 354 -1.44 -0.98 18.46
N GLY A 355 -0.47 -0.17 18.88
CA GLY A 355 0.90 -0.62 19.07
C GLY A 355 1.81 0.40 19.73
N MET A 356 3.10 0.08 19.78
CA MET A 356 4.17 0.98 20.25
C MET A 356 5.13 1.28 19.11
N PHE A 357 5.82 2.42 19.16
CA PHE A 357 6.75 2.88 18.10
C PHE A 357 6.14 3.16 16.72
N GLY A 358 4.81 3.25 16.60
CA GLY A 358 4.13 3.72 15.39
C GLY A 358 4.53 5.15 15.00
N VAL A 359 4.25 5.55 13.76
CA VAL A 359 4.45 6.92 13.30
C VAL A 359 3.15 7.70 13.48
N THR A 360 3.14 8.62 14.44
CA THR A 360 2.03 9.55 14.65
C THR A 360 2.41 10.90 14.06
N LEU A 361 1.66 11.33 13.04
CA LEU A 361 1.92 12.60 12.36
C LEU A 361 1.20 13.77 13.02
N ASP A 362 -0.06 13.53 13.38
CA ASP A 362 -0.96 14.48 14.01
C ASP A 362 -1.78 13.71 15.06
N THR A 363 -2.15 14.37 16.15
CA THR A 363 -3.00 13.72 17.17
C THR A 363 -4.40 13.48 16.62
N PRO A 364 -5.14 12.44 17.08
CA PRO A 364 -6.52 12.24 16.62
C PRO A 364 -7.36 13.51 16.74
N ARG A 365 -7.25 14.21 17.88
CA ARG A 365 -7.93 15.49 18.19
C ARG A 365 -7.71 16.55 17.11
N GLU A 366 -6.47 16.73 16.67
CA GLU A 366 -6.14 17.65 15.56
C GLU A 366 -6.74 17.20 14.23
N ILE A 367 -6.70 15.90 13.91
CA ILE A 367 -7.30 15.36 12.67
C ILE A 367 -8.80 15.67 12.61
N ARG A 368 -9.50 15.65 13.75
CA ARG A 368 -10.93 16.03 13.81
C ARG A 368 -11.15 17.50 13.50
N ALA A 369 -10.40 18.35 14.20
CA ALA A 369 -10.67 19.78 14.27
C ALA A 369 -10.12 20.53 13.05
N GLU A 370 -8.98 20.06 12.52
CA GLU A 370 -8.22 20.78 11.52
C GLU A 370 -8.18 20.09 10.16
N LYS A 371 -8.68 20.79 9.13
CA LYS A 371 -8.51 20.36 7.73
C LYS A 371 -7.03 20.31 7.32
N SER A 372 -6.17 21.14 7.93
CA SER A 372 -4.72 21.12 7.74
C SER A 372 -4.09 19.80 8.19
N ALA A 373 -4.50 19.24 9.33
CA ALA A 373 -4.02 17.94 9.82
C ALA A 373 -4.47 16.80 8.89
N GLN A 374 -5.76 16.76 8.52
CA GLN A 374 -6.27 15.78 7.56
C GLN A 374 -5.51 15.83 6.22
N ALA A 375 -5.24 17.05 5.73
CA ALA A 375 -4.50 17.26 4.50
C ALA A 375 -3.04 16.79 4.59
N ARG A 376 -2.36 16.99 5.73
CA ARG A 376 -0.98 16.52 5.95
C ARG A 376 -0.91 15.00 5.90
N GLN A 377 -1.82 14.30 6.58
CA GLN A 377 -1.83 12.84 6.60
C GLN A 377 -2.06 12.24 5.20
N LEU A 378 -3.03 12.79 4.46
CA LEU A 378 -3.28 12.36 3.09
C LEU A 378 -2.10 12.67 2.17
N THR A 379 -1.50 13.85 2.30
CA THR A 379 -0.31 14.22 1.51
C THR A 379 0.83 13.25 1.79
N PHE A 380 1.08 12.93 3.06
CA PHE A 380 2.08 11.94 3.44
C PHE A 380 1.76 10.55 2.89
N ALA A 381 0.52 10.08 2.98
CA ALA A 381 0.16 8.76 2.51
C ALA A 381 0.34 8.62 0.99
N PHE A 382 -0.12 9.61 0.20
CA PHE A 382 0.03 9.56 -1.26
C PHE A 382 1.44 9.90 -1.73
N ALA A 383 2.06 10.99 -1.26
CA ALA A 383 3.39 11.39 -1.70
C ALA A 383 4.48 10.48 -1.13
N GLY A 384 4.36 10.14 0.16
CA GLY A 384 5.34 9.36 0.89
C GLY A 384 5.37 7.91 0.46
N PHE A 385 4.24 7.23 0.21
CA PHE A 385 4.27 5.80 -0.13
C PHE A 385 4.28 5.50 -1.62
N SER A 386 3.79 6.40 -2.49
CA SER A 386 3.66 6.11 -3.92
C SER A 386 4.97 5.73 -4.61
N GLY A 387 6.03 6.50 -4.39
CA GLY A 387 7.34 6.25 -5.00
C GLY A 387 7.91 4.89 -4.61
N TYR A 388 7.90 4.57 -3.32
CA TYR A 388 8.35 3.27 -2.82
C TYR A 388 7.55 2.10 -3.40
N THR A 389 6.22 2.18 -3.41
CA THR A 389 5.37 1.10 -3.94
C THR A 389 5.62 0.87 -5.43
N VAL A 390 5.76 1.93 -6.21
CA VAL A 390 6.05 1.83 -7.66
C VAL A 390 7.46 1.29 -7.88
N LEU A 391 8.45 1.73 -7.10
CA LEU A 391 9.81 1.21 -7.20
C LEU A 391 9.84 -0.30 -6.94
N LEU A 392 9.21 -0.77 -5.85
CA LEU A 392 9.14 -2.20 -5.56
C LEU A 392 8.49 -2.98 -6.70
N LEU A 393 7.41 -2.45 -7.27
CA LEU A 393 6.73 -3.11 -8.38
C LEU A 393 7.66 -3.26 -9.59
N ILE A 394 8.41 -2.21 -9.94
CA ILE A 394 9.37 -2.26 -11.04
C ILE A 394 10.53 -3.22 -10.74
N LEU A 395 11.09 -3.16 -9.53
CA LEU A 395 12.14 -4.10 -9.11
C LEU A 395 11.66 -5.54 -9.23
N VAL A 396 10.46 -5.85 -8.77
CA VAL A 396 9.88 -7.19 -8.89
C VAL A 396 9.64 -7.59 -10.35
N CYS A 397 9.31 -6.65 -11.24
CA CYS A 397 9.20 -6.96 -12.67
C CYS A 397 10.56 -7.30 -13.29
N TYR A 398 11.61 -6.54 -12.97
CA TYR A 398 12.97 -6.88 -13.41
C TYR A 398 13.50 -8.18 -12.79
N LYS A 399 13.00 -8.55 -11.60
CA LYS A 399 13.31 -9.81 -10.93
C LYS A 399 12.62 -11.01 -11.62
N GLU A 400 11.29 -10.98 -11.71
CA GLU A 400 10.49 -12.13 -12.15
C GLU A 400 10.34 -12.24 -13.68
N PHE A 401 10.52 -11.12 -14.39
CA PHE A 401 10.23 -11.00 -15.82
C PHE A 401 11.35 -10.27 -16.59
N GLY A 402 12.61 -10.44 -16.17
CA GLY A 402 13.76 -9.75 -16.76
C GLY A 402 13.84 -9.87 -18.29
N SER A 403 13.44 -11.01 -18.87
CA SER A 403 13.43 -11.26 -20.32
C SER A 403 12.46 -10.35 -21.10
N LEU A 404 11.40 -9.87 -20.46
CA LEU A 404 10.35 -9.04 -21.06
C LEU A 404 10.55 -7.55 -20.77
N MET A 405 11.43 -7.20 -19.83
CA MET A 405 11.65 -5.82 -19.42
C MET A 405 12.64 -5.12 -20.37
N PRO A 406 12.42 -3.82 -20.68
CA PRO A 406 13.36 -3.05 -21.49
C PRO A 406 14.67 -2.85 -20.73
N LEU A 407 15.77 -2.58 -21.45
CA LEU A 407 17.10 -2.25 -20.88
C LEU A 407 17.76 -3.35 -20.03
N THR A 408 17.20 -4.56 -19.96
CA THR A 408 17.78 -5.68 -19.21
C THR A 408 19.21 -6.01 -19.67
N ALA A 409 19.45 -6.07 -20.98
CA ALA A 409 20.80 -6.31 -21.51
C ALA A 409 21.80 -5.20 -21.13
N THR A 410 21.34 -3.95 -21.04
CA THR A 410 22.15 -2.81 -20.60
C THR A 410 22.47 -2.90 -19.11
N LEU A 411 21.54 -3.37 -18.29
CA LEU A 411 21.77 -3.60 -16.87
C LEU A 411 22.82 -4.71 -16.66
N GLU A 412 22.68 -5.83 -17.37
CA GLU A 412 23.62 -6.95 -17.32
C GLU A 412 25.02 -6.54 -17.78
N ALA A 413 25.13 -5.72 -18.83
CA ALA A 413 26.40 -5.15 -19.27
C ALA A 413 27.09 -4.26 -18.22
N ASN A 414 26.32 -3.68 -17.29
CA ASN A 414 26.83 -2.85 -16.19
C ASN A 414 26.97 -3.66 -14.86
N GLY A 415 26.98 -4.99 -14.93
CA GLY A 415 27.18 -5.87 -13.78
C GLY A 415 25.93 -6.18 -12.97
N PHE A 416 24.74 -5.70 -13.37
CA PHE A 416 23.46 -6.14 -12.80
C PHE A 416 23.00 -7.43 -13.48
N ASP A 417 23.73 -8.52 -13.24
CA ASP A 417 23.33 -9.86 -13.64
C ASP A 417 22.04 -10.31 -12.92
N GLU A 418 21.49 -11.46 -13.33
CA GLU A 418 20.25 -11.98 -12.77
C GLU A 418 20.34 -12.17 -11.24
N GLY A 419 21.47 -12.71 -10.75
CA GLY A 419 21.72 -12.89 -9.32
C GLY A 419 21.69 -11.57 -8.54
N MET A 420 22.28 -10.50 -9.08
CA MET A 420 22.29 -9.17 -8.48
C MET A 420 20.93 -8.49 -8.54
N ARG A 421 20.15 -8.65 -9.62
CA ARG A 421 18.76 -8.19 -9.67
C ARG A 421 17.93 -8.86 -8.59
N LEU A 422 18.05 -10.19 -8.48
CA LEU A 422 17.37 -10.99 -7.44
C LEU A 422 17.74 -10.48 -6.05
N LEU A 423 19.03 -10.41 -5.74
CA LEU A 423 19.52 -9.98 -4.43
C LEU A 423 19.05 -8.56 -4.08
N THR A 424 19.08 -7.63 -5.04
CA THR A 424 18.62 -6.24 -4.84
C THR A 424 17.16 -6.19 -4.40
N VAL A 425 16.28 -6.96 -5.05
CA VAL A 425 14.86 -6.98 -4.67
C VAL A 425 14.66 -7.58 -3.28
N TRP A 426 15.36 -8.68 -2.99
CA TRP A 426 15.29 -9.31 -1.68
C TRP A 426 15.82 -8.42 -0.56
N LEU A 427 16.86 -7.63 -0.83
CA LEU A 427 17.38 -6.62 0.10
C LEU A 427 16.31 -5.58 0.46
N PHE A 428 15.62 -5.01 -0.53
CA PHE A 428 14.51 -4.08 -0.29
C PHE A 428 13.38 -4.68 0.53
N ILE A 429 12.99 -5.92 0.20
CA ILE A 429 11.96 -6.65 0.93
C ILE A 429 12.41 -6.91 2.37
N ALA A 430 13.63 -7.41 2.58
CA ALA A 430 14.17 -7.78 3.88
C ALA A 430 14.31 -6.58 4.82
N VAL A 431 14.79 -5.42 4.34
CA VAL A 431 14.90 -4.21 5.18
C VAL A 431 13.51 -3.74 5.62
N GLY A 432 12.52 -3.71 4.73
CA GLY A 432 11.14 -3.37 5.09
C GLY A 432 10.52 -4.36 6.08
N GLN A 433 10.73 -5.66 5.86
CA GLN A 433 10.28 -6.73 6.74
C GLN A 433 10.95 -6.69 8.11
N PHE A 434 12.23 -6.33 8.17
CA PHE A 434 12.97 -6.16 9.42
C PHE A 434 12.36 -5.06 10.29
N ILE A 435 12.12 -3.88 9.71
CA ILE A 435 11.51 -2.76 10.43
C ILE A 435 10.07 -3.09 10.87
N PHE A 436 9.30 -3.75 9.99
CA PHE A 436 7.99 -4.27 10.31
C PHE A 436 8.05 -5.22 11.52
N LEU A 437 8.93 -6.21 11.48
CA LEU A 437 9.02 -7.26 12.51
C LEU A 437 9.45 -6.69 13.85
N MET A 438 10.43 -5.77 13.86
CA MET A 438 10.84 -5.06 15.08
C MET A 438 9.68 -4.29 15.72
N THR A 439 8.91 -3.56 14.90
CA THR A 439 7.76 -2.78 15.41
C THR A 439 6.61 -3.69 15.85
N TRP A 440 6.33 -4.72 15.06
CA TRP A 440 5.28 -5.70 15.33
C TRP A 440 5.55 -6.47 16.62
N LEU A 441 6.78 -6.95 16.85
CA LEU A 441 7.14 -7.74 18.02
C LEU A 441 6.88 -6.96 19.32
N VAL A 442 7.21 -5.66 19.34
CA VAL A 442 6.88 -4.78 20.46
C VAL A 442 5.36 -4.57 20.58
N SER A 443 4.67 -4.45 19.45
CA SER A 443 3.22 -4.23 19.38
C SER A 443 2.40 -5.43 19.91
N ILE A 444 2.89 -6.66 19.81
CA ILE A 444 2.16 -7.87 20.27
C ILE A 444 1.71 -7.73 21.73
N SER A 445 2.50 -7.08 22.59
CA SER A 445 2.16 -6.85 24.00
C SER A 445 0.81 -6.13 24.21
N ARG A 446 0.38 -5.30 23.25
CA ARG A 446 -0.87 -4.52 23.28
C ARG A 446 -2.09 -5.31 22.77
N PHE A 447 -1.90 -6.50 22.22
CA PHE A 447 -2.97 -7.27 21.58
C PHE A 447 -4.13 -7.56 22.55
N GLN A 448 -3.83 -7.94 23.79
CA GLN A 448 -4.85 -8.26 24.79
C GLN A 448 -5.69 -7.04 25.17
N HIS A 449 -5.04 -5.89 25.34
CA HIS A 449 -5.71 -4.62 25.64
C HIS A 449 -6.63 -4.19 24.48
N LEU A 450 -6.18 -4.35 23.24
CA LEU A 450 -6.98 -4.05 22.04
C LEU A 450 -8.26 -4.88 21.90
N LEU A 451 -8.28 -6.11 22.40
CA LEU A 451 -9.49 -6.93 22.40
C LEU A 451 -10.59 -6.36 23.30
N ASN A 452 -10.19 -5.64 24.37
CA ASN A 452 -11.09 -5.06 25.36
C ASN A 452 -11.59 -3.66 24.98
N LEU A 453 -10.92 -2.99 24.03
CA LEU A 453 -11.31 -1.65 23.56
C LEU A 453 -12.73 -1.65 22.97
N ARG A 454 -13.52 -0.68 23.44
CA ARG A 454 -14.88 -0.42 22.95
C ARG A 454 -14.85 0.78 22.01
N PHE A 455 -15.44 0.61 20.84
CA PHE A 455 -15.55 1.68 19.84
C PHE A 455 -17.01 2.07 19.67
N ASP A 456 -17.34 3.32 19.99
CA ASP A 456 -18.62 3.92 19.64
C ASP A 456 -18.57 4.43 18.20
N LEU A 457 -19.27 3.73 17.30
CA LEU A 457 -19.24 4.00 15.86
C LEU A 457 -20.19 5.13 15.42
N ASN A 458 -21.20 5.45 16.23
CA ASN A 458 -22.23 6.46 15.90
C ASN A 458 -22.52 7.39 17.10
N PRO A 459 -21.52 8.12 17.62
CA PRO A 459 -21.73 9.04 18.76
C PRO A 459 -22.70 10.17 18.42
N ASP A 460 -22.69 10.67 17.18
CA ASP A 460 -23.58 11.73 16.73
C ASP A 460 -25.05 11.28 16.75
N GLU A 461 -25.35 10.06 16.28
CA GLU A 461 -26.71 9.50 16.30
C GLU A 461 -27.15 9.18 17.74
N ARG A 462 -26.23 8.75 18.60
CA ARG A 462 -26.51 8.53 20.02
C ARG A 462 -26.82 9.84 20.75
N ARG A 463 -26.13 10.93 20.42
CA ARG A 463 -26.36 12.27 20.98
C ARG A 463 -27.62 12.92 20.41
N GLU A 464 -27.86 12.80 19.10
CA GLU A 464 -29.12 13.24 18.48
C GLU A 464 -30.31 12.41 18.99
N GLY A 465 -30.11 11.10 19.19
CA GLY A 465 -31.07 10.19 19.82
C GLY A 465 -31.32 10.57 21.28
N ALA A 466 -30.28 10.81 22.08
CA ALA A 466 -30.40 11.27 23.47
C ALA A 466 -31.07 12.64 23.57
N VAL A 467 -30.83 13.55 22.63
CA VAL A 467 -31.49 14.86 22.55
C VAL A 467 -32.96 14.72 22.11
N ARG A 468 -33.29 13.78 21.22
CA ARG A 468 -34.68 13.44 20.87
C ARG A 468 -35.42 12.75 22.03
N LEU A 469 -34.73 11.87 22.78
CA LEU A 469 -35.25 11.17 23.95
C LEU A 469 -35.50 12.13 25.13
N GLN A 470 -34.61 13.11 25.35
CA GLN A 470 -34.82 14.18 26.34
C GLN A 470 -35.96 15.14 25.98
N GLY A 471 -36.40 15.15 24.71
CA GLY A 471 -37.48 16.02 24.23
C GLY A 471 -38.89 15.43 24.27
N GLY A 472 -39.07 14.11 24.45
CA GLY A 472 -40.43 13.54 24.32
C GLY A 472 -40.65 12.09 24.74
N ASP A 473 -39.71 11.39 25.39
CA ASP A 473 -39.76 9.93 25.44
C ASP A 473 -39.85 9.30 26.84
N LYS A 474 -40.45 10.00 27.80
CA LYS A 474 -40.73 9.36 29.11
C LYS A 474 -41.94 8.42 29.02
N LEU A 475 -42.94 8.78 28.23
CA LEU A 475 -44.20 8.03 28.08
C LEU A 475 -44.02 6.78 27.21
N GLN A 476 -43.29 6.89 26.08
CA GLN A 476 -43.06 5.75 25.19
C GLN A 476 -42.21 4.66 25.86
N ASN A 477 -41.16 5.03 26.59
CA ASN A 477 -40.34 4.09 27.37
C ASN A 477 -41.12 3.45 28.53
N LEU A 478 -42.10 4.14 29.13
CA LEU A 478 -42.96 3.54 30.15
C LEU A 478 -43.94 2.54 29.54
N VAL A 479 -44.49 2.83 28.36
CA VAL A 479 -45.38 1.92 27.62
C VAL A 479 -44.63 0.69 27.11
N GLU A 480 -43.44 0.84 26.51
CA GLU A 480 -42.66 -0.29 26.01
C GLU A 480 -42.18 -1.20 27.14
N ASN A 481 -41.73 -0.64 28.28
CA ASN A 481 -41.33 -1.46 29.43
C ASN A 481 -42.52 -2.17 30.09
N ALA A 482 -43.68 -1.52 30.19
CA ALA A 482 -44.89 -2.15 30.71
C ALA A 482 -45.40 -3.26 29.78
N ALA A 483 -45.33 -3.06 28.46
CA ALA A 483 -45.68 -4.08 27.46
C ALA A 483 -44.72 -5.27 27.46
N TYR A 484 -43.41 -5.02 27.64
CA TYR A 484 -42.41 -6.08 27.70
C TYR A 484 -42.50 -6.93 28.98
N ASN A 485 -42.90 -6.32 30.09
CA ASN A 485 -43.08 -7.00 31.38
C ASN A 485 -44.50 -7.54 31.60
N GLU A 486 -45.37 -7.47 30.59
CA GLU A 486 -46.79 -7.84 30.67
C GLU A 486 -47.54 -7.16 31.85
N ASP A 487 -47.11 -5.95 32.23
CA ASP A 487 -47.69 -5.18 33.33
C ASP A 487 -48.92 -4.39 32.85
N ILE A 488 -50.05 -5.08 32.85
CA ILE A 488 -51.35 -4.56 32.38
C ILE A 488 -51.82 -3.36 33.23
N ASP A 489 -51.54 -3.36 34.54
CA ASP A 489 -51.95 -2.29 35.45
C ASP A 489 -51.24 -0.97 35.13
N MET A 490 -49.95 -1.05 34.77
CA MET A 490 -49.17 0.12 34.37
C MET A 490 -49.63 0.68 33.02
N LEU A 491 -50.01 -0.18 32.07
CA LEU A 491 -50.58 0.24 30.78
C LEU A 491 -51.94 0.94 30.94
N ILE A 492 -52.81 0.45 31.84
CA ILE A 492 -54.11 1.07 32.13
C ILE A 492 -53.92 2.45 32.77
N ARG A 493 -52.99 2.60 33.72
CA ARG A 493 -52.67 3.90 34.33
C ARG A 493 -52.18 4.93 33.33
N ILE A 494 -51.38 4.50 32.36
CA ILE A 494 -50.86 5.37 31.30
C ILE A 494 -51.99 5.82 30.35
N GLN A 495 -53.05 5.02 30.17
CA GLN A 495 -54.18 5.38 29.32
C GLN A 495 -55.18 6.35 30.00
N THR A 496 -55.23 6.35 31.33
CA THR A 496 -56.15 7.20 32.12
C THR A 496 -55.63 8.61 32.43
N HIS A 497 -54.39 8.92 32.03
CA HIS A 497 -53.76 10.23 32.13
C HIS A 497 -53.35 10.73 30.74
#